data_AF-A0A2V6BNM6-F1
#
_entry.id   AF-A0A2V6BNM6-F1
#
_cell.length_a   1.000
_cell.length_b   1.000
_cell.length_c   1.000
_cell.angle_alpha   90.00
_cell.angle_beta   90.00
_cell.angle_gamma   90.00
#
_symmetry.space_group_name_H-M   'P 1'
#
loop_
_entity.id
_entity.type
_entity.pdbx_description
1 polymer ?
#
loop_
_entity_poly.entity_id
_entity_poly.type
_entity_poly.pdbx_seq_one_letter_code
_entity_poly.pdbx_strand_id
1 'polypeptide(L)' 'GAELNAAWYQRNAKIFAKLTQIAQPGDSVLVVFGSGHAFWLRHFVQNTPGFQLVEPRDYLQ' A
#
# COMPACT_ATOMS: atom_id res chain seq x y z
N GLY A 1 -9.65 -21.88 0.95
CA GLY A 1 -8.85 -21.13 1.94
C GLY A 1 -7.59 -20.57 1.30
N ALA A 2 -6.59 -21.42 1.03
CA ALA A 2 -5.31 -21.01 0.45
C ALA A 2 -5.44 -20.25 -0.89
N GLU A 3 -6.21 -20.77 -1.85
CA GLU A 3 -6.42 -20.12 -3.16
C GLU A 3 -7.02 -18.70 -3.03
N LEU A 4 -8.01 -18.54 -2.15
CA LEU A 4 -8.63 -17.25 -1.91
C LEU A 4 -7.62 -16.28 -1.27
N ASN A 5 -6.79 -16.74 -0.34
CA ASN A 5 -5.71 -15.93 0.24
C ASN A 5 -4.65 -15.55 -0.79
N ALA A 6 -4.27 -16.47 -1.69
CA ALA A 6 -3.31 -16.21 -2.75
C ALA A 6 -3.85 -15.15 -3.73
N ALA A 7 -5.12 -15.28 -4.15
CA ALA A 7 -5.79 -14.28 -4.98
C ALA A 7 -5.90 -12.92 -4.26
N TRP A 8 -6.17 -12.93 -2.96
CA TRP A 8 -6.23 -11.70 -2.16
C TRP A 8 -4.87 -11.01 -2.06
N TYR A 9 -3.81 -11.77 -1.78
CA TYR A 9 -2.44 -11.27 -1.80
C TYR A 9 -2.08 -10.68 -3.17
N GLN A 10 -2.34 -11.43 -4.24
CA GLN A 10 -2.06 -11.01 -5.60
C GLN A 10 -2.76 -9.69 -5.96
N ARG A 11 -4.01 -9.51 -5.53
CA ARG A 11 -4.75 -8.25 -5.73
C ARG A 11 -4.03 -7.08 -5.06
N ASN A 12 -3.61 -7.22 -3.81
CA ASN A 12 -2.93 -6.15 -3.08
C ASN A 12 -1.53 -5.87 -3.64
N ALA A 13 -0.79 -6.90 -4.05
CA ALA A 13 0.51 -6.75 -4.70
C ALA A 13 0.38 -5.97 -6.03
N LYS A 14 -0.65 -6.24 -6.83
CA LYS A 14 -0.94 -5.48 -8.06
C LYS A 14 -1.26 -4.01 -7.78
N ILE A 15 -1.98 -3.70 -6.70
CA ILE A 15 -2.27 -2.31 -6.30
C ILE A 15 -0.96 -1.61 -5.95
N PHE A 16 -0.13 -2.23 -5.10
CA PHE A 16 1.14 -1.64 -4.69
C PHE A 16 2.11 -1.47 -5.86
N ALA A 17 2.21 -2.43 -6.78
CA ALA A 17 3.05 -2.31 -7.96
C ALA A 17 2.66 -1.13 -8.86
N LYS A 18 1.36 -0.83 -8.99
CA LYS A 18 0.90 0.36 -9.72
C LYS A 18 1.27 1.65 -8.99
N LEU A 19 1.18 1.66 -7.66
CA LEU A 19 1.61 2.80 -6.85
C LEU A 19 3.09 3.08 -7.04
N THR A 20 3.95 2.05 -7.01
CA THR A 20 5.40 2.24 -7.17
C THR A 20 5.81 2.69 -8.57
N GLN A 21 4.98 2.44 -9.59
CA GLN A 21 5.24 2.90 -10.96
C GLN A 21 5.03 4.41 -11.14
N ILE A 22 4.20 5.04 -10.31
CA ILE A 22 3.87 6.47 -10.43
C ILE A 22 4.57 7.33 -9.38
N ALA A 23 5.04 6.74 -8.29
CA ALA A 23 5.75 7.45 -7.23
C ALA A 23 7.18 7.81 -7.63
N GLN A 24 7.61 9.03 -7.31
CA GLN A 24 8.97 9.53 -7.51
C GLN A 24 9.63 9.88 -6.18
N PRO A 25 10.98 9.91 -6.10
CA PRO A 25 11.68 10.35 -4.90
C PRO A 25 11.25 11.76 -4.47
N GLY A 26 10.77 11.89 -3.23
CA GLY A 26 10.26 13.14 -2.67
C GLY A 26 8.74 13.30 -2.69
N ASP A 27 8.01 12.43 -3.41
CA ASP A 27 6.56 12.48 -3.43
C ASP A 27 5.94 12.11 -2.08
N SER A 28 4.83 12.76 -1.76
CA SER A 28 3.89 12.31 -0.72
C SER A 28 2.63 11.78 -1.39
N VAL A 29 2.40 10.46 -1.32
CA VAL A 29 1.30 9.79 -2.02
C VAL A 29 0.19 9.43 -1.02
N LEU A 30 -0.99 10.01 -1.19
CA LEU A 30 -2.20 9.61 -0.45
C LEU A 30 -2.92 8.46 -1.14
N VAL A 31 -3.26 7.43 -0.37
CA VAL A 31 -3.85 6.18 -0.87
C VAL A 31 -5.18 5.94 -0.17
N VAL A 32 -6.30 5.99 -0.91
CA VAL A 32 -7.65 5.81 -0.37
C VAL A 32 -8.25 4.49 -0.84
N PHE A 33 -8.43 3.54 0.08
CA PHE A 33 -8.92 2.19 -0.20
C PHE A 33 -9.83 1.68 0.92
N GLY A 34 -10.63 0.65 0.64
CA GLY A 34 -11.39 -0.06 1.66
C GLY A 34 -10.50 -0.77 2.69
N SER A 35 -10.95 -0.84 3.93
CA SER A 35 -10.16 -1.32 5.09
C SER A 35 -9.56 -2.71 4.92
N GLY A 36 -10.20 -3.61 4.15
CA GLY A 36 -9.68 -4.95 3.87
C GLY A 36 -8.34 -4.99 3.11
N HIS A 37 -7.92 -3.89 2.49
CA HIS A 37 -6.64 -3.75 1.79
C HIS A 37 -5.54 -3.17 2.67
N ALA A 38 -5.89 -2.50 3.78
CA ALA A 38 -4.97 -1.69 4.57
C ALA A 38 -3.79 -2.51 5.11
N PHE A 39 -4.04 -3.72 5.62
CA PHE A 39 -2.97 -4.58 6.14
C PHE A 39 -1.87 -4.83 5.10
N TRP A 40 -2.25 -5.30 3.89
CA TRP A 40 -1.27 -5.63 2.85
C TRP A 40 -0.57 -4.39 2.30
N LEU A 41 -1.27 -3.27 2.11
CA LEU A 41 -0.64 -2.04 1.62
C LEU A 41 0.39 -1.51 2.63
N ARG A 42 0.05 -1.49 3.93
CA ARG A 42 1.00 -1.11 4.99
C ARG A 42 2.19 -2.07 5.04
N HIS A 43 1.92 -3.37 4.96
CA HIS A 43 2.97 -4.40 4.92
C HIS A 43 3.93 -4.16 3.75
N PHE A 44 3.44 -3.93 2.53
CA PHE A 44 4.31 -3.68 1.37
C PHE A 44 5.12 -2.40 1.51
N VAL A 45 4.51 -1.30 1.94
CA VAL A 45 5.23 -0.02 2.17
C VAL A 45 6.35 -0.21 3.19
N GLN A 46 6.09 -0.86 4.32
CA GLN A 46 7.08 -1.07 5.39
C GLN A 46 8.23 -2.01 4.98
N ASN A 47 7.99 -2.90 4.00
CA ASN A 47 8.97 -3.90 3.55
C ASN A 47 9.59 -3.56 2.19
N THR A 48 9.33 -2.37 1.63
CA THR A 48 9.92 -1.93 0.35
C THR A 48 10.89 -0.78 0.62
N PRO A 49 12.21 -0.97 0.38
CA PRO A 49 13.18 0.10 0.53
C PRO A 49 12.83 1.33 -0.31
N GLY A 50 13.03 2.53 0.27
CA GLY A 50 12.71 3.80 -0.39
C GLY A 50 11.27 4.28 -0.20
N PHE A 51 10.40 3.48 0.41
CA PHE A 51 9.06 3.90 0.81
C PHE A 51 8.98 4.09 2.33
N GLN A 52 8.19 5.07 2.76
CA GLN A 52 7.91 5.34 4.16
C GLN A 52 6.39 5.39 4.37
N LEU A 53 5.91 4.65 5.37
CA LEU A 53 4.52 4.73 5.79
C LEU A 53 4.33 5.97 6.67
N VAL A 54 3.37 6.82 6.31
CA VAL A 54 2.98 7.98 7.10
C VAL A 54 1.49 7.89 7.40
N GLU A 55 1.09 8.09 8.66
CA GLU A 55 -0.31 8.04 9.03
C GLU A 55 -1.03 9.33 8.59
N PRO A 56 -2.14 9.24 7.83
CA PRO A 56 -2.83 10.43 7.31
C PRO A 56 -3.46 11.29 8.41
N ARG A 57 -3.70 10.71 9.61
CA ARG A 57 -4.20 11.46 10.77
C ARG A 57 -3.34 12.66 11.14
N ASP A 58 -2.04 12.61 10.84
CA ASP A 58 -1.11 13.68 11.16
C ASP A 58 -1.34 14.93 10.25
N TYR A 59 -2.12 14.78 9.18
CA TYR A 59 -2.47 15.83 8.22
C TYR A 59 -3.95 16.24 8.23
N LEU A 60 -4.80 15.51 8.96
CA LEU A 60 -6.24 15.76 9.04
C LEU A 60 -6.56 16.26 10.45
N GLN A 61 -6.33 17.57 10.67
CA GLN A 61 -6.77 18.28 11.87
C GLN A 61 -8.24 18.67 11.78
#